data_AF-A0A1L9GM71-F1
#
_entry.id   AF-A0A1L9GM71-F1
#
_cell.length_a   1.000
_cell.length_b   1.000
_cell.length_c   1.000
_cell.angle_alpha   90.00
_cell.angle_beta   90.00
_cell.angle_gamma   90.00
#
_symmetry.space_group_name_H-M   'P 1'
#
loop_
_entity.id
_entity.type
_entity.pdbx_description
1 polymer ?
#
loop_
_entity_poly.entity_id
_entity_poly.type
_entity_poly.pdbx_seq_one_letter_code
_entity_poly.pdbx_strand_id
1 'polypeptide(L)'
;MLRSESSRLEVMNSTKLPILPVITFLVALGLVGCGSIESAAQDDCTSIGWQIGSKGYQDCYKARLYERKLDYSLPPGDQPSPSLL
;
A
#
# COMPACT_ATOMS: atom_id res chain seq x y z
N MET A 1 -17.23 -54.82 11.54
CA MET A 1 -17.39 -53.35 11.40
C MET A 1 -16.47 -52.90 10.29
N LEU A 2 -16.99 -52.20 9.28
CA LEU A 2 -16.35 -51.11 8.50
C LEU A 2 -17.13 -50.95 7.19
N ARG A 3 -18.15 -50.09 7.24
CA ARG A 3 -18.86 -49.52 6.10
C ARG A 3 -18.15 -48.22 5.76
N SER A 4 -17.50 -48.14 4.60
CA SER A 4 -16.92 -46.89 4.12
C SER A 4 -17.00 -46.82 2.60
N GLU A 5 -18.23 -46.84 2.10
CA GLU A 5 -18.58 -46.23 0.82
C GLU A 5 -19.55 -45.08 1.12
N SER A 6 -19.10 -43.86 0.91
CA SER A 6 -20.01 -42.75 0.62
C SER A 6 -19.21 -41.70 -0.13
N SER A 7 -18.99 -42.02 -1.40
CA SER A 7 -18.67 -41.12 -2.48
C SER A 7 -19.53 -39.87 -2.39
N ARG A 8 -18.98 -38.73 -1.95
CA ARG A 8 -19.60 -37.42 -2.22
C ARG A 8 -18.60 -36.28 -1.98
N LEU A 9 -17.73 -36.05 -2.95
CA LEU A 9 -17.01 -34.77 -3.09
C LEU A 9 -16.77 -34.46 -4.56
N GLU A 10 -17.82 -34.56 -5.37
CA GLU A 10 -17.88 -33.92 -6.68
C GLU A 10 -18.97 -32.86 -6.60
N VAL A 11 -18.63 -31.71 -6.00
CA VAL A 11 -19.36 -30.47 -6.25
C VAL A 11 -18.46 -29.64 -7.14
N MET A 12 -18.51 -29.90 -8.44
CA MET A 12 -18.04 -28.92 -9.43
C MET A 12 -19.04 -27.76 -9.41
N ASN A 13 -18.89 -26.90 -8.42
CA ASN A 13 -19.70 -25.70 -8.28
C ASN A 13 -19.24 -24.75 -9.38
N SER A 14 -20.14 -24.48 -10.34
CA SER A 14 -19.92 -23.59 -11.48
C SER A 14 -19.08 -22.38 -11.06
N THR A 15 -17.83 -22.32 -11.54
CA THR A 15 -16.89 -21.24 -11.23
C THR A 15 -17.29 -19.99 -12.00
N LYS A 16 -18.49 -19.47 -11.73
CA LYS A 16 -18.79 -18.07 -11.98
C LYS A 16 -17.96 -17.33 -10.94
N LEU A 17 -16.72 -16.99 -11.32
CA LEU A 17 -15.84 -16.16 -10.51
C LEU A 17 -16.69 -14.96 -10.06
N PRO A 18 -17.00 -14.83 -8.76
CA PRO A 18 -17.90 -13.77 -8.32
C PRO A 18 -17.22 -12.45 -8.71
N ILE A 19 -17.83 -11.72 -9.64
CA ILE A 19 -17.26 -10.51 -10.24
C ILE A 19 -17.01 -9.45 -9.15
N LEU A 20 -17.84 -9.46 -8.11
CA LEU A 20 -17.80 -8.52 -7.00
C LEU A 20 -16.46 -8.55 -6.22
N PRO A 21 -15.98 -9.69 -5.66
CA PRO A 21 -14.69 -9.73 -4.98
C PRO A 21 -13.50 -9.46 -5.90
N VAL A 22 -13.60 -9.78 -7.19
CA VAL A 22 -12.55 -9.43 -8.17
C VAL A 22 -12.44 -7.91 -8.31
N ILE A 23 -13.58 -7.21 -8.44
CA ILE A 23 -13.60 -5.75 -8.50
C ILE A 23 -13.10 -5.15 -7.18
N THR A 24 -13.57 -5.64 -6.03
CA THR A 24 -13.11 -5.16 -4.72
C THR A 24 -11.61 -5.32 -4.55
N PHE A 25 -11.05 -6.44 -4.99
CA PHE A 25 -9.61 -6.71 -4.94
C PHE A 25 -8.83 -5.74 -5.85
N LEU A 26 -9.30 -5.51 -7.08
CA LEU A 26 -8.68 -4.57 -8.00
C LEU A 26 -8.73 -3.12 -7.48
N VAL A 27 -9.84 -2.71 -6.86
CA VAL A 27 -9.97 -1.40 -6.24
C VAL A 27 -9.00 -1.25 -5.07
N ALA A 28 -8.91 -2.26 -4.19
CA ALA A 28 -7.97 -2.27 -3.07
C ALA A 28 -6.50 -2.18 -3.54
N LEU A 29 -6.15 -2.85 -4.63
CA LEU A 29 -4.83 -2.73 -5.26
C LEU A 29 -4.59 -1.37 -5.93
N GLY A 30 -5.63 -0.69 -6.41
CA GLY A 30 -5.51 0.67 -6.94
C GLY A 30 -5.28 1.72 -5.84
N LEU A 31 -5.84 1.51 -4.65
CA LEU A 31 -5.74 2.42 -3.50
C LEU A 31 -4.33 2.44 -2.86
N VAL A 32 -3.50 1.40 -3.05
CA VAL A 32 -2.09 1.43 -2.59
C VAL A 32 -1.18 2.30 -3.46
N GLY A 33 -1.72 2.94 -4.50
CA GLY A 33 -1.00 3.87 -5.37
C GLY A 33 -0.69 5.24 -4.74
N CYS A 34 -1.25 5.55 -3.56
CA CYS A 34 -0.81 6.72 -2.80
C CYS A 34 0.54 6.42 -2.13
N GLY A 35 1.63 6.89 -2.74
CA GLY A 35 2.98 6.78 -2.20
C GLY A 35 3.13 7.43 -0.82
N SER A 36 4.13 7.01 -0.06
CA SER A 36 4.50 7.64 1.22
C SER A 36 5.49 8.79 1.05
N ILE A 37 5.62 9.62 2.09
CA ILE A 37 6.62 10.69 2.15
C ILE A 37 8.04 10.12 1.95
N GLU A 38 8.31 8.93 2.51
CA GLU A 38 9.57 8.20 2.35
C GLU A 38 9.82 7.79 0.89
N SER A 39 8.82 7.21 0.22
CA SER A 39 8.98 6.81 -1.19
C SER A 39 9.25 8.01 -2.09
N ALA A 40 8.55 9.12 -1.87
CA ALA A 40 8.79 10.35 -2.63
C ALA A 40 10.18 10.95 -2.38
N ALA A 41 10.67 10.90 -1.13
CA ALA A 41 12.03 11.37 -0.82
C ALA A 41 13.11 10.47 -1.44
N GLN A 42 12.87 9.15 -1.52
CA GLN A 42 13.76 8.22 -2.20
C GLN A 42 13.80 8.46 -3.72
N ASP A 43 12.64 8.64 -4.34
CA ASP A 43 12.53 8.88 -5.78
C ASP A 43 13.25 10.17 -6.19
N ASP A 44 13.12 11.26 -5.43
CA ASP A 44 13.87 12.49 -5.68
C ASP A 44 15.39 12.24 -5.70
N CYS A 45 15.91 11.56 -4.69
CA CYS A 45 17.36 11.36 -4.56
C CYS A 45 17.91 10.39 -5.61
N THR A 46 17.15 9.35 -5.95
CA THR A 46 17.53 8.43 -7.02
C THR A 46 17.39 9.05 -8.41
N SER A 47 16.43 9.96 -8.62
CA SER A 47 16.28 10.70 -9.89
C SER A 47 17.45 11.64 -10.19
N ILE A 48 18.11 12.16 -9.14
CA ILE A 48 19.35 12.96 -9.23
C ILE A 48 20.56 12.05 -9.58
N GLY A 49 20.42 10.74 -9.45
CA GLY A 49 21.46 9.75 -9.72
C GLY A 49 22.19 9.24 -8.49
N TRP A 50 21.73 9.57 -7.27
CA TRP A 50 22.32 9.01 -6.06
C TRP A 50 21.93 7.55 -5.87
N GLN A 51 22.91 6.68 -5.68
CA GLN A 51 22.68 5.27 -5.38
C GLN A 51 22.29 5.08 -3.91
N ILE A 52 21.24 4.28 -3.69
CA ILE A 52 20.77 3.91 -2.35
C ILE A 52 21.93 3.33 -1.53
N GLY A 53 22.12 3.85 -0.31
CA GLY A 53 23.20 3.44 0.58
C GLY A 53 24.49 4.25 0.43
N SER A 54 24.64 5.06 -0.62
CA SER A 54 25.76 6.01 -0.72
C SER A 54 25.60 7.15 0.30
N LYS A 55 26.72 7.77 0.69
CA LYS A 55 26.69 8.96 1.56
C LYS A 55 25.83 10.08 0.97
N GLY A 56 25.97 10.35 -0.33
CA GLY A 56 25.18 11.38 -1.02
C GLY A 56 23.68 11.09 -1.04
N TYR A 57 23.29 9.83 -1.21
CA TYR A 57 21.89 9.41 -1.06
C TYR A 57 21.36 9.68 0.34
N GLN A 58 22.10 9.30 1.39
CA GLN A 58 21.64 9.48 2.78
C GLN A 58 21.47 10.96 3.14
N ASP A 59 22.42 11.80 2.72
CA ASP A 59 22.37 13.24 2.94
C ASP A 59 21.16 13.85 2.20
N CYS A 60 20.96 13.49 0.92
CA CYS A 60 19.81 13.91 0.13
C CYS A 60 18.48 13.44 0.74
N TYR A 61 18.38 12.15 1.06
CA TYR A 61 17.16 11.52 1.55
C TYR A 61 16.71 12.15 2.86
N LYS A 62 17.65 12.38 3.79
CA LYS A 62 17.36 13.05 5.07
C LYS A 62 16.83 14.47 4.86
N ALA A 63 17.41 15.23 3.94
CA ALA A 63 16.96 16.59 3.63
C ALA A 63 15.55 16.59 3.01
N ARG A 64 15.33 15.78 1.98
CA ARG A 64 14.04 15.69 1.27
C ARG A 64 12.92 15.16 2.15
N LEU A 65 13.23 14.20 3.03
CA LEU A 65 12.28 13.67 3.99
C LEU A 65 11.90 14.72 5.04
N TYR A 66 12.86 15.54 5.49
CA TYR A 66 12.61 16.61 6.45
C TYR A 66 11.72 17.71 5.86
N GLU A 67 12.03 18.20 4.66
CA GLU A 67 11.22 19.21 3.95
C GLU A 67 9.77 18.74 3.80
N ARG A 68 9.55 17.54 3.26
CA ARG A 68 8.20 16.99 3.09
C ARG A 68 7.46 16.80 4.41
N LYS A 69 8.14 16.34 5.46
CA LYS A 69 7.50 16.19 6.78
C LYS A 69 7.02 17.52 7.34
N LEU A 70 7.71 18.62 7.03
CA LEU A 70 7.23 19.96 7.37
C LEU A 70 6.03 20.34 6.50
N ASP A 71 6.09 20.13 5.19
CA ASP A 71 5.00 20.48 4.25
C ASP A 71 3.69 19.73 4.56
N TYR A 72 3.78 18.48 5.00
CA TYR A 72 2.63 17.65 5.37
C TYR A 72 2.30 17.70 6.87
N SER A 73 3.04 18.48 7.67
CA SER A 73 2.69 18.68 9.08
C SER A 73 1.48 19.59 9.21
N LEU A 74 0.59 19.26 10.14
CA LEU A 74 -0.52 20.13 10.49
C LEU A 74 0.05 21.43 11.09
N PRO A 75 -0.52 22.60 10.75
CA PRO A 75 -0.12 23.83 11.41
C PRO A 75 -0.38 23.72 12.91
N PRO A 76 0.44 24.38 13.74
CA PRO A 76 0.28 24.30 15.19
C PRO A 76 -1.12 24.77 15.61
N GLY A 77 -1.83 23.89 16.33
CA GLY A 77 -3.21 24.12 16.77
C GLY A 77 -4.29 23.55 15.85
N ASP A 78 -3.92 23.01 14.69
CA ASP A 78 -4.84 22.38 13.76
C ASP A 78 -4.84 20.86 14.02
N GLN A 79 -5.96 20.35 14.53
CA GLN A 79 -6.16 18.92 14.74
C GLN A 79 -7.44 18.52 13.99
N PRO A 80 -7.37 17.56 13.05
CA PRO A 80 -8.54 17.15 12.30
C PRO A 80 -9.59 16.61 13.27
N SER A 81 -10.80 17.15 13.16
CA SER A 81 -11.94 16.66 13.93
C SER A 81 -12.21 15.21 13.53
N PRO A 82 -12.54 14.31 14.47
CA PRO A 82 -12.93 12.95 14.13
C PRO A 82 -14.10 12.98 13.16
N SER A 83 -13.95 12.29 12.02
CA SER A 83 -14.99 12.20 11.00
C SER A 83 -16.11 11.28 11.50
N LEU A 84 -17.38 11.71 11.39
CA LEU A 84 -18.56 10.93 11.80
C LEU A 84 -19.03 9.92 10.72
N LEU A 85 -18.08 9.29 10.02
CA LEU A 85 -18.37 8.19 9.10
C LEU A 85 -18.34 6.84 9.82
#